data_AF-A0A9P4U4L0-F1
#
_entry.id   AF-A0A9P4U4L0-F1
#
_cell.length_a   1.000
_cell.length_b   1.000
_cell.length_c   1.000
_cell.angle_alpha   90.00
_cell.angle_beta   90.00
_cell.angle_gamma   90.00
#
_symmetry.space_group_name_H-M   'P 1'
#
loop_
_entity.id
_entity.type
_entity.pdbx_description
1 polymer ?
#
loop_
_entity_poly.entity_id
_entity_poly.type
_entity_poly.pdbx_seq_one_letter_code
_entity_poly.pdbx_strand_id
1 'polypeptide(L)'
;MPSYSTSFTVLISAAAVVLIPAEFGDAASLARALVPDGNGKTVDAVFLNTTPTFADPEEEPADIPSIEAAKLRSKLLLEGKNRINDGPTREFLGGYFGAKVQIEYLVKTWSQAADSTGEEHEKKWTVIRPAWFMSNFLPPASANYWPEFTPSSVIRSEIPTDAWMMLVDLEDIGVVAARALLSPLRHDSIPSLESKTVNISSQALTISEAARILSDIAGVEIKAEHVGEGEAAMEVRAGNVQRDAQAWHATLQSCFEPT
;
A
#
# COMPACT_ATOMS: atom_id res chain seq x y z
N MET A 1 -19.95 18.28 -3.18
CA MET A 1 -19.30 17.01 -2.80
C MET A 1 -20.14 15.88 -3.40
N PRO A 2 -19.61 15.02 -4.29
CA PRO A 2 -20.37 13.89 -4.77
C PRO A 2 -20.46 12.84 -3.67
N SER A 3 -21.67 12.35 -3.37
CA SER A 3 -21.91 11.28 -2.39
C SER A 3 -21.43 9.94 -2.97
N TYR A 4 -20.23 9.50 -2.56
CA TYR A 4 -19.68 8.18 -2.90
C TYR A 4 -20.31 7.03 -2.10
N SER A 5 -21.22 7.32 -1.16
CA SER A 5 -21.72 6.36 -0.16
C SER A 5 -22.60 5.24 -0.72
N THR A 6 -23.33 5.45 -1.82
CA THR A 6 -24.34 4.49 -2.27
C THR A 6 -23.81 3.41 -3.22
N SER A 7 -22.73 3.69 -3.97
CA SER A 7 -22.23 2.77 -5.00
C SER A 7 -21.28 1.68 -4.47
N PHE A 8 -20.59 1.91 -3.35
CA PHE A 8 -19.60 0.96 -2.81
C PHE A 8 -20.26 -0.24 -2.11
N THR A 9 -21.38 -0.02 -1.41
CA THR A 9 -22.11 -1.07 -0.68
C THR A 9 -22.71 -2.14 -1.60
N VAL A 10 -23.00 -1.80 -2.86
CA VAL A 10 -23.71 -2.67 -3.80
C VAL A 10 -22.81 -3.75 -4.43
N LEU A 11 -21.50 -3.51 -4.56
CA LEU A 11 -20.57 -4.43 -5.25
C LEU A 11 -20.05 -5.58 -4.37
N ILE A 12 -19.98 -5.40 -3.05
CA ILE A 12 -19.34 -6.38 -2.15
C ILE A 12 -20.31 -7.49 -1.68
N SER A 13 -21.62 -7.25 -1.75
CA SER A 13 -22.67 -8.17 -1.30
C SER A 13 -22.80 -9.47 -2.11
N ALA A 14 -22.15 -9.56 -3.29
CA ALA A 14 -22.28 -10.70 -4.20
C ALA A 14 -21.35 -11.89 -3.89
N ALA A 15 -20.28 -11.67 -3.13
CA ALA A 15 -19.46 -12.74 -2.56
C ALA A 15 -19.92 -13.03 -1.13
N ALA A 16 -19.54 -14.14 -0.52
CA ALA A 16 -19.85 -14.48 0.88
C ALA A 16 -19.17 -13.55 1.92
N VAL A 17 -19.23 -12.24 1.68
CA VAL A 17 -18.62 -11.16 2.44
C VAL A 17 -19.68 -10.55 3.34
N VAL A 18 -19.36 -10.45 4.62
CA VAL A 18 -20.19 -9.77 5.61
C VAL A 18 -19.59 -8.38 5.83
N LEU A 19 -20.37 -7.34 5.53
CA LEU A 19 -20.00 -5.96 5.84
C LEU A 19 -20.38 -5.65 7.28
N ILE A 20 -19.41 -5.21 8.09
CA ILE A 20 -19.64 -4.83 9.49
C ILE A 20 -19.22 -3.37 9.66
N PRO A 21 -20.14 -2.46 10.02
CA PRO A 21 -19.78 -1.07 10.31
C PRO A 21 -18.87 -0.98 11.54
N ALA A 22 -17.70 -0.35 11.38
CA ALA A 22 -16.76 -0.02 12.44
C ALA A 22 -15.97 1.23 12.04
N GLU A 23 -15.41 1.91 13.04
CA GLU A 23 -14.67 3.15 12.89
C GLU A 23 -13.24 2.96 13.39
N PHE A 24 -12.28 3.41 12.58
CA PHE A 24 -10.89 3.56 13.00
C PHE A 24 -10.82 4.58 14.16
N GLY A 25 -9.96 4.33 15.16
CA GLY A 25 -9.98 5.08 16.43
C GLY A 25 -11.07 4.71 17.45
N ASP A 26 -12.12 3.95 17.11
CA ASP A 26 -13.10 3.40 18.08
C ASP A 26 -12.84 1.91 18.35
N ALA A 27 -12.06 1.65 19.41
CA ALA A 27 -11.72 0.30 19.86
C ALA A 27 -12.93 -0.60 20.12
N ALA A 28 -14.03 -0.05 20.63
CA ALA A 28 -15.22 -0.84 20.92
C ALA A 28 -15.94 -1.28 19.64
N SER A 29 -15.94 -0.43 18.61
CA SER A 29 -16.51 -0.79 17.30
C SER A 29 -15.70 -1.87 16.60
N LEU A 30 -14.37 -1.76 16.61
CA LEU A 30 -13.46 -2.73 16.00
C LEU A 30 -13.51 -4.08 16.72
N ALA A 31 -13.59 -4.09 18.05
CA ALA A 31 -13.78 -5.33 18.82
C ALA A 31 -15.07 -6.07 18.43
N ARG A 32 -16.18 -5.35 18.21
CA ARG A 32 -17.44 -5.97 17.74
C ARG A 32 -17.31 -6.52 16.32
N ALA A 33 -16.60 -5.83 15.44
CA ALA A 33 -16.38 -6.28 14.06
C ALA A 33 -15.60 -7.60 13.97
N LEU A 34 -14.80 -7.92 14.99
CA LEU A 34 -13.98 -9.12 15.03
C LEU A 34 -14.71 -10.33 15.65
N VAL A 35 -15.93 -10.13 16.17
CA VAL A 35 -16.85 -11.18 16.67
C VAL A 35 -18.25 -10.97 16.07
N PRO A 36 -18.44 -11.22 14.76
CA PRO A 36 -19.58 -10.72 14.00
C PRO A 36 -20.95 -11.27 14.44
N ASP A 37 -20.99 -12.49 14.96
CA ASP A 37 -22.24 -13.25 15.13
C ASP A 37 -22.73 -13.39 16.57
N GLY A 38 -21.97 -12.88 17.56
CA GLY A 38 -22.30 -13.02 18.98
C GLY A 38 -22.37 -14.47 19.49
N ASN A 39 -22.15 -15.46 18.62
CA ASN A 39 -22.25 -16.90 18.89
C ASN A 39 -20.86 -17.54 19.07
N GLY A 40 -19.81 -16.71 19.14
CA GLY A 40 -18.45 -17.14 19.39
C GLY A 40 -17.63 -17.47 18.14
N LYS A 41 -18.11 -17.19 16.91
CA LYS A 41 -17.22 -17.21 15.75
C LYS A 41 -16.40 -15.93 15.72
N THR A 42 -15.10 -16.10 15.90
CA THR A 42 -14.11 -15.02 15.84
C THR A 42 -13.51 -14.92 14.46
N VAL A 43 -13.11 -13.72 14.05
CA VAL A 43 -12.23 -13.54 12.90
C VAL A 43 -10.88 -14.21 13.20
N ASP A 44 -10.48 -15.19 12.39
CA ASP A 44 -9.19 -15.87 12.56
C ASP A 44 -8.00 -14.99 12.16
N ALA A 45 -8.18 -14.13 11.15
CA ALA A 45 -7.09 -13.35 10.56
C ALA A 45 -7.57 -11.98 10.08
N VAL A 46 -6.70 -10.97 10.16
CA VAL A 46 -6.99 -9.61 9.69
C VAL A 46 -5.95 -9.17 8.67
N PHE A 47 -6.45 -8.63 7.55
CA PHE A 47 -5.70 -7.80 6.62
C PHE A 47 -5.88 -6.33 6.99
N LEU A 48 -4.80 -5.67 7.38
CA LEU A 48 -4.77 -4.28 7.79
C LEU A 48 -4.09 -3.42 6.73
N ASN A 49 -4.87 -2.52 6.13
CA ASN A 49 -4.37 -1.45 5.28
C ASN A 49 -5.01 -0.14 5.74
N THR A 50 -4.31 0.58 6.62
CA THR A 50 -4.68 1.92 7.05
C THR A 50 -4.32 2.94 5.96
N THR A 51 -4.93 4.11 5.98
CA THR A 51 -4.52 5.25 5.16
C THR A 51 -4.87 6.47 5.98
N PRO A 52 -3.91 7.33 6.33
CA PRO A 52 -4.25 8.55 7.05
C PRO A 52 -5.14 9.40 6.16
N THR A 53 -5.93 10.28 6.75
CA THR A 53 -6.51 11.35 5.94
C THR A 53 -5.36 12.17 5.36
N PHE A 54 -5.44 12.56 4.09
CA PHE A 54 -4.43 13.45 3.48
C PHE A 54 -4.37 14.83 4.17
N ALA A 55 -5.30 15.12 5.10
CA ALA A 55 -5.35 16.31 5.92
C ALA A 55 -4.65 16.16 7.28
N ASP A 56 -4.52 14.94 7.81
CA ASP A 56 -3.89 14.65 9.10
C ASP A 56 -3.10 13.32 9.08
N PRO A 57 -1.78 13.36 8.79
CA PRO A 57 -0.95 12.15 8.72
C PRO A 57 -0.70 11.49 10.08
N GLU A 58 -0.96 12.17 11.20
CA GLU A 58 -0.77 11.65 12.56
C GLU A 58 -2.00 10.86 13.06
N GLU A 59 -3.06 10.77 12.26
CA GLU A 59 -4.29 10.01 12.57
C GLU A 59 -4.06 8.49 12.50
N GLU A 60 -3.18 8.03 11.60
CA GLU A 60 -2.97 6.60 11.32
C GLU A 60 -2.39 5.81 12.52
N PRO A 61 -1.47 6.33 13.35
CA PRO A 61 -1.03 5.66 14.57
C PRO A 61 -2.08 5.54 15.68
N ALA A 62 -3.11 6.40 15.70
CA ALA A 62 -4.17 6.37 16.71
C ALA A 62 -5.10 5.16 16.57
N ASP A 63 -5.08 4.49 15.42
CA ASP A 63 -5.90 3.31 15.11
C ASP A 63 -5.37 2.01 15.72
N ILE A 64 -4.09 2.02 16.09
CA ILE A 64 -3.33 0.82 16.43
C ILE A 64 -3.76 0.19 17.77
N PRO A 65 -4.02 0.95 18.86
CA PRO A 65 -4.49 0.37 20.13
C PRO A 65 -5.82 -0.39 20.00
N SER A 66 -6.67 -0.01 19.05
CA SER A 66 -7.92 -0.69 18.75
C SER A 66 -7.72 -2.07 18.10
N ILE A 67 -6.58 -2.26 17.42
CA ILE A 67 -6.20 -3.50 16.73
C ILE A 67 -5.41 -4.43 17.65
N GLU A 68 -4.71 -3.89 18.66
CA GLU A 68 -4.11 -4.63 19.78
C GLU A 68 -5.15 -5.38 20.60
N ALA A 69 -6.28 -4.74 20.91
CA ALA A 69 -7.32 -5.27 21.79
C ALA A 69 -7.95 -6.58 21.28
N ALA A 70 -7.80 -6.88 19.99
CA ALA A 70 -8.23 -8.13 19.42
C ALA A 70 -7.08 -9.14 19.36
N LYS A 71 -7.17 -10.16 20.22
CA LYS A 71 -6.33 -11.37 20.27
C LYS A 71 -6.52 -12.25 19.02
N LEU A 72 -6.14 -11.71 17.85
CA LEU A 72 -6.31 -12.35 16.54
C LEU A 72 -5.23 -13.40 16.29
N ARG A 73 -5.52 -14.43 15.48
CA ARG A 73 -4.56 -15.52 15.21
C ARG A 73 -3.52 -15.20 14.14
N SER A 74 -3.80 -14.23 13.26
CA SER A 74 -2.84 -13.73 12.26
C SER A 74 -3.10 -12.26 11.92
N LYS A 75 -2.05 -11.44 11.85
CA LYS A 75 -2.13 -10.03 11.45
C LYS A 75 -1.27 -9.79 10.20
N LEU A 76 -1.87 -9.26 9.14
CA LEU A 76 -1.14 -8.88 7.93
C LEU A 76 -1.22 -7.36 7.74
N LEU A 77 -0.07 -6.70 7.74
CA LEU A 77 0.05 -5.27 7.47
C LEU A 77 0.45 -5.01 6.02
N LEU A 78 -0.20 -4.07 5.36
CA LEU A 78 0.28 -3.48 4.11
C LEU A 78 1.06 -2.19 4.42
N GLU A 79 2.34 -2.17 4.07
CA GLU A 79 3.27 -1.06 4.37
C GLU A 79 3.88 -0.48 3.09
N GLY A 80 3.67 0.81 2.82
CA GLY A 80 4.23 1.43 1.60
C GLY A 80 5.74 1.72 1.61
N LYS A 81 6.47 1.43 2.71
CA LYS A 81 7.90 1.73 2.80
C LYS A 81 8.74 0.48 2.49
N ASN A 82 9.19 0.38 1.24
CA ASN A 82 10.15 -0.64 0.81
C ASN A 82 11.59 -0.20 1.17
N ARG A 83 12.58 -1.11 1.23
CA ARG A 83 14.01 -0.74 1.44
C ARG A 83 14.55 0.21 0.36
N ILE A 84 13.93 0.18 -0.81
CA ILE A 84 14.17 1.11 -1.93
C ILE A 84 13.70 2.53 -1.56
N ASN A 85 13.06 2.75 -0.40
CA ASN A 85 12.53 4.03 0.06
C ASN A 85 13.19 4.55 1.35
N ASP A 86 14.35 4.01 1.74
CA ASP A 86 15.08 4.45 2.94
C ASP A 86 15.94 5.70 2.66
N GLY A 87 15.31 6.86 2.59
CA GLY A 87 15.97 8.18 2.53
C GLY A 87 15.17 9.26 3.27
N PRO A 88 15.74 10.47 3.47
CA PRO A 88 15.06 11.54 4.18
C PRO A 88 13.78 11.92 3.43
N THR A 89 12.64 11.69 4.06
CA THR A 89 11.32 12.01 3.54
C THR A 89 11.04 13.51 3.70
N ARG A 90 10.47 14.16 2.68
CA ARG A 90 9.83 15.48 2.81
C ARG A 90 8.62 15.39 3.75
N GLU A 91 8.29 16.48 4.44
CA GLU A 91 7.40 16.51 5.63
C GLU A 91 6.13 15.66 5.53
N PHE A 92 5.36 15.75 4.44
CA PHE A 92 4.11 14.97 4.29
C PHE A 92 4.35 13.47 4.08
N LEU A 93 5.21 13.10 3.13
CA LEU A 93 5.54 11.69 2.87
C LEU A 93 6.29 11.07 4.06
N GLY A 94 6.98 11.89 4.84
CA GLY A 94 7.61 11.50 6.09
C GLY A 94 6.62 11.16 7.18
N GLY A 95 5.54 11.94 7.31
CA GLY A 95 4.41 11.59 8.17
C GLY A 95 3.72 10.31 7.71
N TYR A 96 3.31 10.24 6.43
CA TYR A 96 2.62 9.09 5.85
C TYR A 96 3.41 7.77 5.99
N PHE A 97 4.67 7.73 5.53
CA PHE A 97 5.49 6.52 5.67
C PHE A 97 6.01 6.34 7.10
N GLY A 98 6.12 7.41 7.88
CA GLY A 98 6.46 7.35 9.31
C GLY A 98 5.42 6.57 10.10
N ALA A 99 4.14 6.86 9.89
CA ALA A 99 3.03 6.12 10.50
C ALA A 99 3.07 4.63 10.11
N LYS A 100 3.30 4.32 8.83
CA LYS A 100 3.50 2.94 8.35
C LYS A 100 4.65 2.20 9.04
N VAL A 101 5.78 2.88 9.24
CA VAL A 101 6.95 2.32 9.96
C VAL A 101 6.63 2.10 11.44
N GLN A 102 5.89 3.02 12.08
CA GLN A 102 5.46 2.86 13.46
C GLN A 102 4.54 1.65 13.62
N ILE A 103 3.59 1.43 12.70
CA ILE A 103 2.73 0.24 12.73
C ILE A 103 3.56 -1.05 12.58
N GLU A 104 4.52 -1.09 11.65
CA GLU A 104 5.39 -2.26 11.50
C GLU A 104 6.20 -2.52 12.79
N TYR A 105 6.77 -1.47 13.38
CA TYR A 105 7.49 -1.57 14.63
C TYR A 105 6.61 -2.17 15.74
N LEU A 106 5.39 -1.66 15.89
CA LEU A 106 4.45 -2.13 16.91
C LEU A 106 4.09 -3.61 16.72
N VAL A 107 3.72 -4.02 15.50
CA VAL A 107 3.43 -5.43 15.16
C VAL A 107 4.60 -6.35 15.50
N LYS A 108 5.84 -5.94 15.19
CA LYS A 108 7.04 -6.71 15.54
C LYS A 108 7.28 -6.78 17.05
N THR A 109 7.05 -5.69 17.78
CA THR A 109 7.24 -5.67 19.24
C THR A 109 6.20 -6.49 20.01
N TRP A 110 4.94 -6.52 19.56
CA TRP A 110 3.92 -7.38 20.17
C TRP A 110 4.30 -8.85 20.08
N SER A 111 4.83 -9.28 18.94
CA SER A 111 5.33 -10.64 18.77
C SER A 111 6.41 -11.01 19.79
N GLN A 112 7.31 -10.07 20.11
CA GLN A 112 8.36 -10.28 21.11
C GLN A 112 7.79 -10.34 22.53
N ALA A 113 6.78 -9.53 22.84
CA ALA A 113 6.08 -9.59 24.11
C ALA A 113 5.35 -10.94 24.27
N ALA A 114 4.68 -11.42 23.23
CA ALA A 114 4.03 -12.73 23.19
C ALA A 114 4.99 -13.91 23.35
N ASP A 115 6.23 -13.79 22.85
CA ASP A 115 7.29 -14.76 23.11
C ASP A 115 7.59 -14.90 24.61
N SER A 116 7.50 -13.80 25.37
CA SER A 116 7.73 -13.80 26.81
C SER A 116 6.54 -14.31 27.64
N THR A 117 5.31 -14.21 27.12
CA THR A 117 4.08 -14.68 27.79
C THR A 117 3.65 -16.09 27.38
N GLY A 118 4.15 -16.61 26.26
CA GLY A 118 3.77 -17.92 25.71
C GLY A 118 2.51 -17.91 24.82
N GLU A 119 2.02 -16.74 24.41
CA GLU A 119 0.82 -16.59 23.59
C GLU A 119 1.13 -16.81 22.09
N GLU A 120 1.13 -18.07 21.63
CA GLU A 120 1.51 -18.44 20.24
C GLU A 120 0.76 -17.73 19.10
N HIS A 121 -0.49 -17.32 19.33
CA HIS A 121 -1.32 -16.66 18.33
C HIS A 121 -0.88 -15.22 18.04
N GLU A 122 -0.22 -14.57 19.01
CA GLU A 122 0.29 -13.20 18.87
C GLU A 122 1.64 -13.16 18.12
N LYS A 123 2.24 -14.31 17.82
CA LYS A 123 3.52 -14.44 17.08
C LYS A 123 3.34 -14.42 15.55
N LYS A 124 2.11 -14.58 15.07
CA LYS A 124 1.80 -14.76 13.66
C LYS A 124 1.46 -13.44 13.00
N TRP A 125 2.47 -12.80 12.44
CA TRP A 125 2.31 -11.58 11.66
C TRP A 125 3.02 -11.67 10.33
N THR A 126 2.57 -10.91 9.34
CA THR A 126 3.30 -10.69 8.09
C THR A 126 3.22 -9.22 7.75
N VAL A 127 4.29 -8.66 7.19
CA VAL A 127 4.28 -7.32 6.63
C VAL A 127 4.57 -7.40 5.15
N ILE A 128 3.64 -6.93 4.32
CA ILE A 128 3.78 -6.86 2.88
C ILE A 128 4.10 -5.42 2.51
N ARG A 129 5.21 -5.24 1.80
CA ARG A 129 5.69 -3.95 1.30
C ARG A 129 5.55 -3.88 -0.22
N PRO A 130 4.43 -3.38 -0.74
CA PRO A 130 4.27 -3.27 -2.17
C PRO A 130 5.21 -2.23 -2.77
N ALA A 131 5.62 -2.51 -4.01
CA ALA A 131 6.24 -1.53 -4.89
C ALA A 131 5.19 -0.54 -5.45
N TRP A 132 5.55 0.22 -6.48
CA TRP A 132 4.66 1.23 -7.05
C TRP A 132 3.47 0.59 -7.74
N PHE A 133 2.24 1.06 -7.49
CA PHE A 133 1.05 0.44 -8.06
C PHE A 133 0.93 0.70 -9.56
N MET A 134 0.73 -0.36 -10.34
CA MET A 134 0.44 -0.25 -11.78
C MET A 134 -0.86 0.54 -12.04
N SER A 135 -1.82 0.47 -11.12
CA SER A 135 -3.08 1.25 -11.20
C SER A 135 -2.86 2.76 -11.21
N ASN A 136 -1.68 3.27 -10.82
CA ASN A 136 -1.37 4.70 -10.87
C ASN A 136 -1.29 5.24 -12.31
N PHE A 137 -1.19 4.38 -13.33
CA PHE A 137 -1.31 4.75 -14.74
C PHE A 137 -2.75 4.80 -15.24
N LEU A 138 -3.73 4.37 -14.45
CA LEU A 138 -5.14 4.32 -14.81
C LEU A 138 -5.97 5.44 -14.13
N PRO A 139 -7.06 5.91 -14.74
CA PRO A 139 -8.00 6.82 -14.09
C PRO A 139 -8.64 6.18 -12.83
N PRO A 140 -8.94 6.97 -11.79
CA PRO A 140 -8.70 8.41 -11.67
C PRO A 140 -7.28 8.77 -11.19
N ALA A 141 -6.49 7.79 -10.73
CA ALA A 141 -5.19 8.04 -10.11
C ALA A 141 -4.21 8.72 -11.06
N SER A 142 -4.23 8.35 -12.33
CA SER A 142 -3.36 8.92 -13.37
C SER A 142 -3.49 10.44 -13.51
N ALA A 143 -4.64 11.04 -13.20
CA ALA A 143 -4.80 12.49 -13.25
C ALA A 143 -3.97 13.24 -12.18
N ASN A 144 -3.64 12.57 -11.07
CA ASN A 144 -2.83 13.15 -10.01
C ASN A 144 -1.33 12.91 -10.24
N TYR A 145 -0.96 11.70 -10.68
CA TYR A 145 0.43 11.34 -10.97
C TYR A 145 0.94 11.93 -12.29
N TRP A 146 0.07 11.99 -13.30
CA TRP A 146 0.40 12.39 -14.66
C TRP A 146 -0.62 13.42 -15.17
N PRO A 147 -0.68 14.64 -14.59
CA PRO A 147 -1.73 15.60 -14.91
C PRO A 147 -1.82 15.96 -16.40
N GLU A 148 -0.70 15.90 -17.12
CA GLU A 148 -0.63 16.20 -18.54
C GLU A 148 -1.05 15.01 -19.42
N PHE A 149 -1.10 13.79 -18.87
CA PHE A 149 -1.33 12.57 -19.64
C PHE A 149 -2.65 12.65 -20.42
N THR A 150 -3.70 13.17 -19.78
CA THR A 150 -4.92 13.59 -20.47
C THR A 150 -4.95 15.12 -20.52
N PRO A 151 -4.99 15.77 -21.69
CA PRO A 151 -5.22 15.24 -23.05
C PRO A 151 -3.96 15.02 -23.90
N SER A 152 -2.75 15.30 -23.40
CA SER A 152 -1.57 15.42 -24.27
C SER A 152 -0.94 14.08 -24.69
N SER A 153 -1.39 12.95 -24.12
CA SER A 153 -0.77 11.63 -24.30
C SER A 153 0.71 11.62 -23.90
N VAL A 154 1.08 12.44 -22.92
CA VAL A 154 2.45 12.52 -22.39
C VAL A 154 2.45 12.12 -20.91
N ILE A 155 3.19 11.07 -20.58
CA ILE A 155 3.58 10.72 -19.21
C ILE A 155 4.81 11.54 -18.87
N ARG A 156 4.57 12.73 -18.30
CA ARG A 156 5.62 13.59 -17.80
C ARG A 156 5.97 13.16 -16.38
N SER A 157 7.24 12.90 -16.07
CA SER A 157 7.70 12.24 -14.84
C SER A 157 8.85 12.97 -14.15
N GLU A 158 8.82 13.01 -12.82
CA GLU A 158 9.97 13.44 -12.00
C GLU A 158 11.03 12.34 -11.89
N ILE A 159 10.69 11.08 -12.21
CA ILE A 159 11.62 9.97 -12.33
C ILE A 159 12.22 10.00 -13.75
N PRO A 160 13.55 9.88 -13.91
CA PRO A 160 14.17 9.76 -15.23
C PRO A 160 13.51 8.67 -16.07
N THR A 161 13.31 8.92 -17.35
CA THR A 161 12.45 8.08 -18.19
C THR A 161 13.04 6.69 -18.47
N ASP A 162 14.33 6.53 -18.25
CA ASP A 162 15.15 5.32 -18.38
C ASP A 162 15.48 4.67 -17.03
N ALA A 163 15.09 5.27 -15.91
CA ALA A 163 15.28 4.68 -14.58
C ALA A 163 14.26 3.56 -14.34
N TRP A 164 14.73 2.47 -13.73
CA TRP A 164 13.90 1.31 -13.40
C TRP A 164 12.97 1.60 -12.23
N MET A 165 11.70 1.24 -12.40
CA MET A 165 10.69 1.25 -11.35
C MET A 165 10.20 -0.16 -11.09
N MET A 166 10.22 -0.57 -9.82
CA MET A 166 9.50 -1.75 -9.38
C MET A 166 8.01 -1.43 -9.33
N LEU A 167 7.22 -2.21 -10.06
CA LEU A 167 5.77 -2.07 -10.17
C LEU A 167 5.07 -3.30 -9.63
N VAL A 168 3.88 -3.13 -9.06
CA VAL A 168 3.04 -4.23 -8.56
C VAL A 168 1.58 -4.04 -8.99
N ASP A 169 0.95 -5.14 -9.40
CA ASP A 169 -0.49 -5.19 -9.62
C ASP A 169 -1.22 -5.40 -8.28
N LEU A 170 -2.37 -4.76 -8.09
CA LEU A 170 -3.17 -4.89 -6.87
C LEU A 170 -3.69 -6.33 -6.67
N GLU A 171 -3.92 -7.09 -7.74
CA GLU A 171 -4.31 -8.50 -7.67
C GLU A 171 -3.19 -9.35 -7.06
N ASP A 172 -1.93 -9.09 -7.42
CA ASP A 172 -0.78 -9.79 -6.86
C ASP A 172 -0.62 -9.51 -5.36
N ILE A 173 -0.93 -8.28 -4.91
CA ILE A 173 -1.00 -7.95 -3.48
C ILE A 173 -2.03 -8.85 -2.79
N GLY A 174 -3.24 -8.96 -3.36
CA GLY A 174 -4.31 -9.81 -2.83
C GLY A 174 -3.92 -11.28 -2.76
N VAL A 175 -3.22 -11.78 -3.78
CA VAL A 175 -2.72 -13.16 -3.83
C VAL A 175 -1.68 -13.42 -2.74
N VAL A 176 -0.69 -12.53 -2.58
CA VAL A 176 0.33 -12.67 -1.51
C VAL A 176 -0.32 -12.53 -0.14
N ALA A 177 -1.29 -11.62 0.02
CA ALA A 177 -2.02 -11.42 1.26
C ALA A 177 -2.82 -12.66 1.67
N ALA A 178 -3.60 -13.23 0.74
CA ALA A 178 -4.34 -14.46 0.96
C ALA A 178 -3.40 -15.62 1.32
N ARG A 179 -2.23 -15.71 0.67
CA ARG A 179 -1.21 -16.71 1.02
C ARG A 179 -0.68 -16.51 2.43
N ALA A 180 -0.29 -15.30 2.82
CA ALA A 180 0.22 -15.03 4.16
C ALA A 180 -0.79 -15.39 5.26
N LEU A 181 -2.07 -15.07 5.05
CA LEU A 181 -3.12 -15.34 6.05
C LEU A 181 -3.58 -16.80 6.07
N LEU A 182 -3.59 -17.47 4.91
CA LEU A 182 -4.10 -18.85 4.77
C LEU A 182 -2.98 -19.91 4.73
N SER A 183 -1.70 -19.52 4.74
CA SER A 183 -0.55 -20.42 4.63
C SER A 183 -0.56 -21.58 5.62
N PRO A 184 -1.01 -21.43 6.90
CA PRO A 184 -1.12 -22.56 7.82
C PRO A 184 -2.07 -23.68 7.33
N LEU A 185 -2.89 -23.43 6.31
CA LEU A 185 -3.88 -24.34 5.74
C LEU A 185 -3.41 -25.00 4.42
N ARG A 186 -2.24 -24.65 3.87
CA ARG A 186 -1.76 -25.15 2.57
C ARG A 186 -0.43 -25.91 2.73
N HIS A 187 -0.46 -27.20 2.38
CA HIS A 187 0.72 -28.05 2.23
C HIS A 187 1.38 -27.84 0.86
N ASP A 188 1.84 -26.62 0.56
CA ASP A 188 2.68 -26.38 -0.62
C ASP A 188 4.16 -26.18 -0.24
N SER A 189 5.06 -26.32 -1.22
CA SER A 189 6.51 -26.22 -1.03
C SER A 189 7.01 -24.78 -0.84
N ILE A 190 6.10 -23.82 -0.63
CA ILE A 190 6.41 -22.40 -0.51
C ILE A 190 6.70 -22.10 0.96
N PRO A 191 7.81 -21.40 1.28
CA PRO A 191 8.11 -21.04 2.66
C PRO A 191 7.01 -20.19 3.30
N SER A 192 6.67 -20.49 4.55
CA SER A 192 5.77 -19.65 5.34
C SER A 192 6.23 -18.19 5.35
N LEU A 193 5.25 -17.28 5.30
CA LEU A 193 5.43 -15.83 5.44
C LEU A 193 5.18 -15.34 6.87
N GLU A 194 4.92 -16.26 7.81
CA GLU A 194 4.78 -15.93 9.23
C GLU A 194 6.07 -15.29 9.78
N SER A 195 5.88 -14.23 10.55
CA SER A 195 6.89 -13.37 11.16
C SER A 195 7.91 -12.79 10.16
N LYS A 196 7.47 -12.48 8.93
CA LYS A 196 8.32 -11.91 7.87
C LYS A 196 7.81 -10.57 7.37
N THR A 197 8.77 -9.72 7.03
CA THR A 197 8.58 -8.56 6.16
C THR A 197 8.97 -8.95 4.74
N VAL A 198 8.10 -8.72 3.77
CA VAL A 198 8.27 -9.14 2.38
C VAL A 198 8.02 -7.97 1.45
N ASN A 199 9.00 -7.66 0.61
CA ASN A 199 8.83 -6.68 -0.46
C ASN A 199 8.20 -7.38 -1.67
N ILE A 200 7.17 -6.78 -2.28
CA ILE A 200 6.49 -7.37 -3.43
C ILE A 200 6.50 -6.44 -4.64
N SER A 201 6.79 -7.03 -5.79
CA SER A 201 6.77 -6.38 -7.10
C SER A 201 6.48 -7.45 -8.15
N SER A 202 5.66 -7.11 -9.13
CA SER A 202 5.30 -7.99 -10.24
C SER A 202 6.24 -7.81 -11.42
N GLN A 203 6.70 -6.58 -11.66
CA GLN A 203 7.55 -6.23 -12.80
C GLN A 203 8.53 -5.11 -12.44
N ALA A 204 9.62 -5.01 -13.19
CA ALA A 204 10.48 -3.84 -13.23
C ALA A 204 10.34 -3.22 -14.63
N LEU A 205 9.96 -1.95 -14.70
CA LEU A 205 9.82 -1.22 -15.97
C LEU A 205 10.39 0.19 -15.82
N THR A 206 10.97 0.72 -16.89
CA THR A 206 11.22 2.16 -17.02
C THR A 206 9.92 2.90 -17.38
N ILE A 207 9.87 4.22 -17.16
CA ILE A 207 8.73 5.05 -17.59
C ILE A 207 8.55 4.95 -19.11
N SER A 208 9.65 4.89 -19.87
CA SER A 208 9.64 4.74 -21.33
C SER A 208 9.02 3.42 -21.76
N GLU A 209 9.34 2.32 -21.08
CA GLU A 209 8.74 1.01 -21.36
C GLU A 209 7.26 0.98 -20.98
N ALA A 210 6.88 1.58 -19.85
CA ALA A 210 5.48 1.71 -19.47
C ALA A 210 4.69 2.51 -20.52
N ALA A 211 5.22 3.65 -20.99
CA ALA A 211 4.60 4.44 -22.06
C ALA A 211 4.47 3.66 -23.37
N ARG A 212 5.48 2.86 -23.73
CA ARG A 212 5.43 1.98 -24.91
C ARG A 212 4.35 0.91 -24.78
N ILE A 213 4.28 0.21 -23.66
CA ILE A 213 3.25 -0.81 -23.40
C ILE A 213 1.85 -0.19 -23.47
N LEU A 214 1.65 0.97 -22.85
CA LEU A 214 0.39 1.69 -22.92
C LEU A 214 0.06 2.14 -24.35
N SER A 215 1.05 2.57 -25.13
CA SER A 215 0.86 2.93 -26.55
C SER A 215 0.38 1.73 -27.37
N ASP A 216 1.03 0.58 -27.18
CA ASP A 216 0.71 -0.67 -27.89
C ASP A 216 -0.72 -1.12 -27.58
N ILE A 217 -1.16 -1.00 -26.33
CA ILE A 217 -2.52 -1.37 -25.89
C ILE A 217 -3.56 -0.36 -26.37
N ALA A 218 -3.28 0.94 -26.25
CA ALA A 218 -4.23 2.00 -26.56
C ALA A 218 -4.35 2.29 -28.07
N GLY A 219 -3.37 1.86 -28.87
CA GLY A 219 -3.31 2.14 -30.30
C GLY A 219 -3.02 3.61 -30.63
N VAL A 220 -2.51 4.38 -29.67
CA VAL A 220 -2.12 5.79 -29.82
C VAL A 220 -0.71 6.00 -29.27
N GLU A 221 0.04 6.93 -29.85
CA GLU A 221 1.39 7.24 -29.36
C GLU A 221 1.31 7.93 -27.98
N ILE A 222 1.90 7.30 -26.97
CA ILE A 222 2.09 7.85 -25.63
C ILE A 222 3.58 8.09 -25.41
N LYS A 223 3.95 9.33 -25.07
CA LYS A 223 5.35 9.73 -24.87
C LYS A 223 5.70 9.76 -23.39
N ALA A 224 6.96 9.45 -23.08
CA ALA A 224 7.55 9.64 -21.77
C ALA A 224 8.45 10.88 -21.80
N GLU A 225 8.29 11.80 -20.85
CA GLU A 225 9.15 12.97 -20.71
C GLU A 225 9.63 13.12 -19.27
N HIS A 226 10.91 13.42 -19.07
CA HIS A 226 11.43 13.78 -17.76
C HIS A 226 11.29 15.31 -17.55
N VAL A 227 10.76 15.73 -16.40
CA VAL A 227 10.57 17.16 -16.07
C VAL A 227 11.91 17.90 -15.90
N GLY A 228 12.99 17.17 -15.58
CA GLY A 228 14.32 17.76 -15.33
C GLY A 228 14.41 18.52 -14.01
N GLU A 229 15.50 19.25 -13.83
CA GLU A 229 15.74 20.10 -12.65
C GLU A 229 15.57 21.58 -13.02
N GLY A 230 14.88 22.36 -12.20
CA GLY A 230 14.70 23.81 -12.43
C GLY A 230 13.50 24.42 -11.70
N GLU A 231 13.36 25.75 -11.78
CA GLU A 231 12.30 26.51 -11.11
C GLU A 231 10.89 26.08 -11.57
N ALA A 232 10.70 25.87 -12.87
CA ALA A 232 9.44 25.35 -13.42
C ALA A 232 9.12 23.92 -12.95
N ALA A 233 10.14 23.07 -12.75
CA ALA A 233 9.96 21.74 -12.16
C ALA A 233 9.56 21.84 -10.68
N MET A 234 10.14 22.78 -9.94
CA MET A 234 9.78 23.03 -8.55
C MET A 234 8.36 23.60 -8.39
N GLU A 235 7.92 24.47 -9.31
CA GLU A 235 6.54 24.97 -9.34
C GLU A 235 5.52 23.87 -9.66
N VAL A 236 5.82 22.94 -10.58
CA VAL A 236 4.94 21.79 -10.87
C VAL A 236 4.81 20.84 -9.67
N ARG A 237 5.86 20.72 -8.86
CA ARG A 237 5.84 19.94 -7.60
C ARG A 237 5.04 20.65 -6.50
N ALA A 238 5.09 21.99 -6.47
CA ALA A 238 4.43 22.79 -5.46
C ALA A 238 2.90 22.61 -5.54
N GLY A 239 2.33 21.94 -4.54
CA GLY A 239 0.89 21.69 -4.44
C GLY A 239 0.42 20.34 -5.00
N ASN A 240 1.32 19.49 -5.51
CA ASN A 240 0.99 18.11 -5.90
C ASN A 240 1.86 17.09 -5.17
N VAL A 241 1.27 16.45 -4.14
CA VAL A 241 1.93 15.43 -3.31
C VAL A 241 2.43 14.22 -4.10
N GLN A 242 1.77 13.88 -5.22
CA GLN A 242 2.16 12.72 -6.03
C GLN A 242 3.37 13.01 -6.91
N ARG A 243 3.51 14.25 -7.38
CA ARG A 243 4.74 14.74 -8.02
C ARG A 243 5.90 14.74 -7.03
N ASP A 244 5.66 15.20 -5.82
CA ASP A 244 6.67 15.17 -4.76
C ASP A 244 7.12 13.74 -4.44
N ALA A 245 6.17 12.79 -4.42
CA ALA A 245 6.48 11.37 -4.25
C ALA A 245 7.33 10.80 -5.38
N GLN A 246 7.05 11.15 -6.64
CA GLN A 246 7.90 10.77 -7.78
C GLN A 246 9.32 11.30 -7.65
N ALA A 247 9.48 12.58 -7.28
CA ALA A 247 10.79 13.18 -7.10
C ALA A 247 11.58 12.48 -5.99
N TRP A 248 10.93 12.18 -4.86
CA TRP A 248 11.55 11.40 -3.78
C TRP A 248 11.95 9.99 -4.22
N HIS A 249 11.05 9.26 -4.87
CA HIS A 249 11.37 7.93 -5.42
C HIS A 249 12.53 7.95 -6.41
N ALA A 250 12.62 8.98 -7.26
CA ALA A 250 13.74 9.16 -8.18
C ALA A 250 15.09 9.21 -7.45
N THR A 251 15.15 9.88 -6.29
CA THR A 251 16.38 9.92 -5.48
C THR A 251 16.82 8.55 -4.98
N LEU A 252 15.87 7.65 -4.73
CA LEU A 252 16.15 6.37 -4.09
C LEU A 252 16.41 5.24 -5.08
N GLN A 253 15.76 5.31 -6.26
CA GLN A 253 15.90 4.32 -7.34
C GLN A 253 17.14 4.53 -8.21
N SER A 254 17.85 5.66 -8.07
CA SER A 254 19.04 6.02 -8.84
C SER A 254 20.20 5.01 -8.78
N CYS A 255 20.14 4.01 -7.89
CA CYS A 255 21.17 3.00 -7.67
C CYS A 255 20.71 1.56 -7.97
N PHE A 256 19.53 1.33 -8.53
CA PHE A 256 18.97 -0.01 -8.72
C PHE A 256 18.98 -0.46 -10.18
N GLU A 257 19.66 -1.58 -10.45
CA GLU A 257 19.52 -2.35 -11.68
C GLU A 257 18.83 -3.68 -11.35
N PRO A 258 17.69 -4.02 -12.01
CA PRO A 258 17.03 -5.30 -11.79
C PRO A 258 17.94 -6.45 -12.28
N THR A 259 18.13 -7.46 -11.43
CA THR A 259 18.86 -8.71 -11.72
C THR A 259 17.98 -9.76 -12.39
#